data_AF-A0A0P6Y1Z5-F1
#
_entry.id   AF-A0A0P6Y1Z5-F1
#
_cell.length_a   1.000
_cell.length_b   1.000
_cell.length_c   1.000
_cell.angle_alpha   90.00
_cell.angle_beta   90.00
_cell.angle_gamma   90.00
#
_symmetry.space_group_name_H-M   'P 1'
#
loop_
_entity.id
_entity.type
_entity.pdbx_description
1 polymer ?
#
loop_
_entity_poly.entity_id
_entity_poly.type
_entity_poly.pdbx_seq_one_letter_code
_entity_poly.pdbx_strand_id
1 'polypeptide(L)'
;MKLLLLVLFTTLTPVVAGRGDLTLLVRDPAGQPIPQLTVTVFHDTDNDGRVLVATMATDATGRITLPQLAWGLYIVQFQGAGIQAPNEQNMGLLDDGGGTSNGFGVRFAEASRTERFVLTPINGETVLVPLFDMAERDDAPPQPYDPVFAMLGVPTPTAFLVRDVVEGRVDASGQPIRARFDAGCLIGVGLLVWGMAVVAFLGWWRLRRPRPPTPTKEADDARLDG
;
A
#
# COMPACT_ATOMS: atom_id res chain seq x y z
N MET A 1 57.70 -2.33 -10.88
CA MET A 1 56.27 -2.66 -10.68
C MET A 1 55.47 -1.36 -10.73
N LYS A 2 54.58 -1.19 -11.71
CA LYS A 2 53.75 0.01 -11.89
C LYS A 2 52.44 -0.20 -11.12
N LEU A 3 52.23 0.58 -10.06
CA LEU A 3 50.99 0.58 -9.29
C LEU A 3 49.94 1.39 -10.06
N LEU A 4 48.92 0.72 -10.61
CA LEU A 4 47.80 1.38 -11.28
C LEU A 4 46.77 1.76 -10.20
N LEU A 5 46.71 3.04 -9.85
CA LEU A 5 45.69 3.59 -8.94
C LEU A 5 44.38 3.74 -9.73
N LEU A 6 43.45 2.81 -9.56
CA LEU A 6 42.10 2.90 -10.10
C LEU A 6 41.24 3.77 -9.16
N VAL A 7 41.07 5.05 -9.51
CA VAL A 7 40.16 5.95 -8.78
C VAL A 7 38.75 5.73 -9.31
N LEU A 8 37.91 5.01 -8.54
CA LEU A 8 36.48 4.93 -8.81
C LEU A 8 35.83 6.26 -8.40
N PHE A 9 35.41 7.07 -9.39
CA PHE A 9 34.50 8.19 -9.15
C PHE A 9 33.06 7.64 -9.09
N THR A 10 32.56 7.36 -7.89
CA THR A 10 31.12 7.21 -7.67
C THR A 10 30.48 8.59 -7.71
N THR A 11 29.93 8.97 -8.87
CA THR A 11 29.07 10.15 -8.97
C THR A 11 27.80 9.89 -8.15
N LEU A 12 27.75 10.40 -6.93
CA LEU A 12 26.49 10.59 -6.20
C LEU A 12 25.68 11.62 -7.00
N THR A 13 24.82 11.15 -7.90
CA THR A 13 23.77 12.00 -8.47
C THR A 13 22.89 12.42 -7.31
N PRO A 14 22.75 13.72 -6.98
CA PRO A 14 21.80 14.13 -5.98
C PRO A 14 20.41 13.66 -6.45
N VAL A 15 19.71 12.91 -5.59
CA VAL A 15 18.29 12.64 -5.78
C VAL A 15 17.61 14.01 -5.72
N VAL A 16 17.13 14.48 -6.86
CA VAL A 16 16.24 15.64 -6.89
C VAL A 16 14.92 15.15 -6.30
N ALA A 17 14.65 15.51 -5.05
CA ALA A 17 13.31 15.38 -4.50
C ALA A 17 12.38 16.17 -5.41
N GLY A 18 11.55 15.45 -6.18
CA GLY A 18 10.64 16.09 -7.11
C GLY A 18 9.59 16.92 -6.36
N ARG A 19 9.11 17.95 -7.04
CA ARG A 19 8.05 18.82 -6.56
C ARG A 19 7.00 18.98 -7.63
N GLY A 20 5.78 19.23 -7.19
CA GLY A 20 4.65 19.43 -8.10
C GLY A 20 3.44 19.99 -7.39
N ASP A 21 2.33 20.04 -8.13
CA ASP A 21 1.08 20.60 -7.64
C ASP A 21 0.07 19.48 -7.37
N LEU A 22 -0.43 19.39 -6.13
CA LEU A 22 -1.53 18.50 -5.77
C LEU A 22 -2.83 19.28 -5.76
N THR A 23 -3.80 18.87 -6.56
CA THR A 23 -5.16 19.40 -6.52
C THR A 23 -6.07 18.40 -5.83
N LEU A 24 -6.86 18.86 -4.87
CA LEU A 24 -7.95 18.10 -4.27
C LEU A 24 -9.26 18.60 -4.88
N LEU A 25 -10.09 17.69 -5.39
CA LEU A 25 -11.43 17.99 -5.88
C LEU A 25 -12.45 17.33 -4.96
N VAL A 26 -13.39 18.11 -4.42
CA VAL A 26 -14.44 17.62 -3.52
C VAL A 26 -15.82 17.88 -4.10
N ARG A 27 -16.63 16.82 -4.18
CA ARG A 27 -17.96 16.83 -4.79
C ARG A 27 -19.00 16.15 -3.91
N ASP A 28 -20.27 16.42 -4.17
CA ASP A 28 -21.40 15.69 -3.61
C ASP A 28 -21.70 14.42 -4.46
N PRO A 29 -22.63 13.54 -4.04
CA PRO A 29 -22.96 12.32 -4.77
C PRO A 29 -23.60 12.57 -6.15
N ALA A 30 -24.13 13.78 -6.40
CA ALA A 30 -24.64 14.19 -7.69
C ALA A 30 -23.55 14.75 -8.62
N GLY A 31 -22.29 14.79 -8.15
CA GLY A 31 -21.15 15.34 -8.88
C GLY A 31 -21.04 16.85 -8.83
N GLN A 32 -21.85 17.54 -8.01
CA GLN A 32 -21.73 18.98 -7.83
C GLN A 32 -20.52 19.30 -6.95
N PRO A 33 -19.75 20.34 -7.29
CA PRO A 33 -18.63 20.76 -6.46
C PRO A 33 -19.12 21.30 -5.11
N ILE A 34 -18.36 21.04 -4.05
CA ILE A 34 -18.67 21.55 -2.71
C ILE A 34 -17.73 22.72 -2.39
N PRO A 35 -18.20 23.97 -2.44
CA PRO A 35 -17.39 25.15 -2.09
C PRO A 35 -17.34 25.40 -0.59
N GLN A 36 -16.33 26.16 -0.15
CA GLN A 36 -16.16 26.62 1.24
C GLN A 36 -16.02 25.49 2.27
N LEU A 37 -15.67 24.28 1.83
CA LEU A 37 -15.34 23.17 2.71
C LEU A 37 -13.94 23.34 3.26
N THR A 38 -13.77 23.28 4.58
CA THR A 38 -12.43 23.35 5.17
C THR A 38 -11.71 22.03 5.01
N VAL A 39 -10.48 22.07 4.50
CA VAL A 39 -9.60 20.92 4.31
C VAL A 39 -8.27 21.22 4.97
N THR A 40 -7.83 20.29 5.81
CA THR A 40 -6.51 20.34 6.43
C THR A 40 -5.63 19.24 5.84
N VAL A 41 -4.42 19.61 5.43
CA VAL A 41 -3.45 18.69 4.84
C VAL A 41 -2.19 18.64 5.69
N PHE A 42 -1.75 17.43 5.99
CA PHE A 42 -0.49 17.18 6.68
C PHE A 42 0.46 16.42 5.77
N HIS A 43 1.75 16.66 5.90
CA HIS A 43 2.79 15.80 5.36
C HIS A 43 3.10 14.74 6.41
N ASP A 44 2.99 13.48 6.02
CA ASP A 44 3.38 12.36 6.86
C ASP A 44 4.90 12.20 6.80
N THR A 45 5.56 12.30 7.95
CA THR A 45 7.02 12.31 8.05
C THR A 45 7.61 10.98 8.54
N ASP A 46 6.81 9.91 8.52
CA ASP A 46 7.08 8.61 9.17
C ASP A 46 7.25 8.74 10.70
N ASN A 47 7.21 7.62 11.44
CA ASN A 47 7.39 7.53 12.90
C ASN A 47 6.45 8.45 13.73
N ASP A 48 5.14 8.29 13.55
CA ASP A 48 4.07 8.95 14.32
C ASP A 48 3.99 10.49 14.18
N GLY A 49 4.85 11.09 13.35
CA GLY A 49 4.91 12.52 13.12
C GLY A 49 4.20 12.94 11.84
N ARG A 50 3.28 13.89 11.95
CA ARG A 50 2.73 14.63 10.80
C ARG A 50 2.97 16.12 10.95
N VAL A 51 3.35 16.77 9.86
CA VAL A 51 3.60 18.22 9.82
C VAL A 51 2.45 18.89 9.10
N LEU A 52 1.82 19.89 9.72
CA LEU A 52 0.78 20.68 9.06
C LEU A 52 1.37 21.36 7.82
N VAL A 53 0.77 21.10 6.66
CA VAL A 53 1.13 21.74 5.39
C VAL A 53 0.25 22.96 5.18
N ALA A 54 -1.07 22.76 5.25
CA ALA A 54 -2.04 23.82 4.99
C ALA A 54 -3.40 23.52 5.62
N THR A 55 -4.14 24.59 5.91
CA THR A 55 -5.59 24.57 6.13
C THR A 55 -6.20 25.56 5.16
N MET A 56 -7.10 25.08 4.30
CA MET A 56 -7.66 25.85 3.18
C MET A 56 -9.15 25.54 3.04
N ALA A 57 -9.89 26.43 2.36
CA ALA A 57 -11.27 26.19 1.99
C ALA A 57 -11.37 25.89 0.49
N THR A 58 -12.24 24.97 0.09
CA THR A 58 -12.51 24.70 -1.33
C THR A 58 -13.07 25.95 -2.02
N ASP A 59 -12.64 26.16 -3.27
CA ASP A 59 -13.14 27.24 -4.11
C ASP A 59 -14.55 26.94 -4.66
N ALA A 60 -15.08 27.85 -5.49
CA ALA A 60 -16.39 27.70 -6.15
C ALA A 60 -16.51 26.44 -7.03
N THR A 61 -15.37 25.85 -7.44
CA THR A 61 -15.29 24.63 -8.24
C THR A 61 -15.02 23.39 -7.39
N GLY A 62 -15.05 23.51 -6.06
CA GLY A 62 -14.80 22.42 -5.13
C GLY A 62 -13.33 22.04 -5.03
N ARG A 63 -12.40 22.91 -5.47
CA ARG A 63 -10.97 22.61 -5.56
C ARG A 63 -10.13 23.32 -4.52
N ILE A 64 -9.02 22.67 -4.17
CA ILE A 64 -7.87 23.26 -3.48
C ILE A 64 -6.62 22.82 -4.24
N THR A 65 -5.72 23.74 -4.55
CA THR A 65 -4.42 23.42 -5.15
C THR A 65 -3.30 23.75 -4.17
N LEU A 66 -2.45 22.76 -3.90
CA LEU A 66 -1.26 22.83 -3.06
C LEU A 66 -0.04 22.87 -3.98
N PRO A 67 0.50 24.06 -4.27
CA PRO A 67 1.59 24.19 -5.23
C PRO A 67 2.93 23.77 -4.63
N GLN A 68 3.83 23.27 -5.46
CA GLN A 68 5.23 23.00 -5.11
C GLN A 68 5.43 22.05 -3.92
N LEU A 69 4.49 21.13 -3.71
CA LEU A 69 4.62 20.06 -2.72
C LEU A 69 5.75 19.12 -3.10
N ALA A 70 6.55 18.73 -2.11
CA ALA A 70 7.51 17.66 -2.29
C ALA A 70 6.79 16.34 -2.51
N TRP A 71 7.38 15.45 -3.30
CA TRP A 71 6.90 14.07 -3.36
C TRP A 71 6.94 13.43 -1.97
N GLY A 72 5.87 12.72 -1.59
CA GLY A 72 5.68 12.21 -0.24
C GLY A 72 4.28 11.67 0.00
N LEU A 73 4.00 11.28 1.25
CA LEU A 73 2.68 10.89 1.71
C LEU A 73 2.03 12.08 2.44
N TYR A 74 0.77 12.34 2.12
CA TYR A 74 0.00 13.41 2.74
C TYR A 74 -1.27 12.85 3.36
N ILE A 75 -1.71 13.45 4.48
CA ILE A 75 -2.97 13.11 5.14
C ILE A 75 -3.94 14.26 4.94
N VAL A 76 -5.08 13.97 4.32
CA VAL A 76 -6.15 14.93 4.06
C VAL A 76 -7.28 14.73 5.06
N GLN A 77 -7.75 15.82 5.68
CA GLN A 77 -8.89 15.83 6.59
C GLN A 77 -9.90 16.89 6.17
N PHE A 78 -11.18 16.53 6.25
CA PHE A 78 -12.30 17.41 5.88
C PHE A 78 -12.99 17.94 7.13
N GLN A 79 -13.39 19.20 7.14
CA GLN A 79 -14.08 19.83 8.26
C GLN A 79 -15.23 20.69 7.75
N GLY A 80 -16.40 20.53 8.36
CA GLY A 80 -17.59 21.29 8.00
C GLY A 80 -18.81 20.84 8.78
N ALA A 81 -19.88 21.64 8.70
CA ALA A 81 -21.14 21.29 9.34
C ALA A 81 -21.74 20.03 8.70
N GLY A 82 -22.15 19.07 9.53
CA GLY A 82 -22.74 17.81 9.06
C GLY A 82 -21.74 16.85 8.41
N ILE A 83 -20.44 17.08 8.53
CA ILE A 83 -19.40 16.16 8.03
C ILE A 83 -18.86 15.36 9.20
N GLN A 84 -18.56 14.09 8.97
CA GLN A 84 -17.90 13.22 9.94
C GLN A 84 -16.66 13.91 10.53
N ALA A 85 -16.48 13.82 11.84
CA ALA A 85 -15.41 14.53 12.51
C ALA A 85 -14.02 14.03 12.03
N PRO A 86 -12.98 14.88 11.96
CA PRO A 86 -11.67 14.47 11.45
C PRO A 86 -11.03 13.28 12.15
N ASN A 87 -11.34 13.07 13.44
CA ASN A 87 -10.89 11.94 14.23
C ASN A 87 -11.70 10.66 14.01
N GLU A 88 -12.72 10.73 13.16
CA GLU A 88 -13.58 9.62 12.74
C GLU A 88 -13.46 9.34 11.24
N GLN A 89 -12.71 10.17 10.51
CA GLN A 89 -12.49 10.00 9.08
C GLN A 89 -11.50 8.87 8.81
N ASN A 90 -11.91 7.92 7.96
CA ASN A 90 -11.08 6.81 7.51
C ASN A 90 -10.44 6.04 8.70
N MET A 91 -11.25 5.73 9.73
CA MET A 91 -10.95 5.05 11.01
C MET A 91 -9.91 3.89 10.96
N GLY A 92 -8.64 4.20 10.71
CA GLY A 92 -7.53 3.24 10.77
C GLY A 92 -7.59 2.11 9.75
N LEU A 93 -8.22 2.29 8.58
CA LEU A 93 -7.98 1.39 7.44
C LEU A 93 -6.58 1.69 6.90
N LEU A 94 -5.61 0.99 7.50
CA LEU A 94 -4.19 1.01 7.20
C LEU A 94 -3.97 0.88 5.68
N ASP A 95 -3.49 1.96 5.07
CA ASP A 95 -2.72 1.89 3.82
C ASP A 95 -1.30 2.48 4.00
N ASP A 96 -0.88 2.74 5.25
CA ASP A 96 0.39 3.40 5.57
C ASP A 96 1.31 2.63 6.53
N GLY A 97 0.94 1.44 6.99
CA GLY A 97 1.86 0.59 7.76
C GLY A 97 2.11 1.06 9.20
N GLY A 98 1.11 1.61 9.89
CA GLY A 98 1.03 1.47 11.35
C GLY A 98 0.66 2.71 12.17
N GLY A 99 0.32 3.84 11.54
CA GLY A 99 -0.17 5.01 12.27
C GLY A 99 -1.68 4.99 12.47
N THR A 100 -2.17 5.31 13.68
CA THR A 100 -3.60 5.57 13.95
C THR A 100 -4.02 6.98 13.50
N SER A 101 -3.55 7.41 12.33
CA SER A 101 -3.78 8.77 11.83
C SER A 101 -5.08 8.82 11.03
N ASN A 102 -6.13 9.37 11.65
CA ASN A 102 -7.40 9.61 10.97
C ASN A 102 -7.23 10.58 9.78
N GLY A 103 -8.00 10.37 8.72
CA GLY A 103 -7.90 11.09 7.45
C GLY A 103 -7.47 10.21 6.28
N PHE A 104 -7.35 10.81 5.10
CA PHE A 104 -7.11 10.10 3.84
C PHE A 104 -5.65 10.23 3.41
N GLY A 105 -4.96 9.09 3.29
CA GLY A 105 -3.60 9.03 2.77
C GLY A 105 -3.55 9.27 1.27
N VAL A 106 -2.80 10.28 0.84
CA VAL A 106 -2.58 10.64 -0.57
C VAL A 106 -1.08 10.61 -0.84
N ARG A 107 -0.63 9.60 -1.58
CA ARG A 107 0.77 9.53 -2.05
C ARG A 107 0.95 10.42 -3.27
N PHE A 108 1.81 11.42 -3.17
CA PHE A 108 2.11 12.35 -4.25
C PHE A 108 3.53 12.11 -4.76
N ALA A 109 3.69 11.78 -6.05
CA ALA A 109 4.99 11.42 -6.64
C ALA A 109 5.11 11.84 -8.11
N GLU A 110 4.38 12.88 -8.51
CA GLU A 110 4.33 13.37 -9.89
C GLU A 110 4.33 14.90 -9.93
N ALA A 111 4.46 15.47 -11.13
CA ALA A 111 4.52 16.94 -11.29
C ALA A 111 3.16 17.61 -11.08
N SER A 112 2.07 16.90 -11.34
CA SER A 112 0.71 17.38 -11.14
C SER A 112 -0.23 16.19 -10.94
N ARG A 113 -1.03 16.20 -9.87
CA ARG A 113 -2.03 15.17 -9.54
C ARG A 113 -3.33 15.83 -9.13
N THR A 114 -4.45 15.29 -9.58
CA THR A 114 -5.77 15.60 -9.01
C THR A 114 -6.26 14.38 -8.23
N GLU A 115 -6.41 14.54 -6.92
CA GLU A 115 -7.08 13.56 -6.05
C GLU A 115 -8.54 13.96 -5.87
N ARG A 116 -9.47 13.00 -5.95
CA ARG A 116 -10.91 13.27 -5.92
C ARG A 116 -11.55 12.65 -4.69
N PHE A 117 -12.48 13.39 -4.10
CA PHE A 117 -13.26 12.98 -2.95
C PHE A 117 -14.74 13.28 -3.16
N VAL A 118 -15.56 12.40 -2.59
CA VAL A 118 -17.01 12.55 -2.56
C VAL A 118 -17.50 12.50 -1.13
N LEU A 119 -18.37 13.44 -0.76
CA LEU A 119 -19.01 13.50 0.56
C LEU A 119 -20.39 12.85 0.47
N THR A 120 -20.51 11.63 0.99
CA THR A 120 -21.72 10.80 0.85
C THR A 120 -22.37 10.56 2.21
N PRO A 121 -23.70 10.72 2.34
CA PRO A 121 -24.42 10.22 3.52
C PRO A 121 -24.42 8.69 3.49
N ILE A 122 -23.99 8.07 4.60
CA ILE A 122 -24.01 6.61 4.72
C ILE A 122 -25.23 6.18 5.53
N ASN A 123 -25.88 5.08 5.13
CA ASN A 123 -27.02 4.47 5.84
C ASN A 123 -28.24 5.38 6.08
N GLY A 124 -28.42 6.41 5.24
CA GLY A 124 -29.50 7.39 5.42
C GLY A 124 -29.28 8.36 6.58
N GLU A 125 -28.08 8.39 7.15
CA GLU A 125 -27.68 9.38 8.15
C GLU A 125 -27.50 10.76 7.50
N THR A 126 -27.67 11.81 8.30
CA THR A 126 -27.42 13.19 7.87
C THR A 126 -25.94 13.56 7.87
N VAL A 127 -25.09 12.69 8.43
CA VAL A 127 -23.65 12.89 8.48
C VAL A 127 -23.04 12.49 7.14
N LEU A 128 -22.36 13.44 6.51
CA LEU A 128 -21.59 13.25 5.29
C LEU A 128 -20.25 12.61 5.62
N VAL A 129 -19.98 11.46 5.02
CA VAL A 129 -18.73 10.74 5.14
C VAL A 129 -17.90 11.00 3.89
N PRO A 130 -16.68 11.55 4.00
CA PRO A 130 -15.78 11.66 2.88
C PRO A 130 -15.30 10.27 2.44
N LEU A 131 -15.22 10.06 1.13
CA LEU A 131 -14.71 8.85 0.51
C LEU A 131 -13.82 9.24 -0.67
N PHE A 132 -12.85 8.39 -1.02
CA PHE A 132 -12.18 8.53 -2.31
C PHE A 132 -13.19 8.41 -3.44
N ASP A 133 -13.03 9.24 -4.46
CA ASP A 133 -13.83 9.20 -5.67
C ASP A 133 -13.02 8.59 -6.81
N MET A 134 -13.41 7.38 -7.21
CA MET A 134 -12.72 6.56 -8.20
C MET A 134 -13.03 6.98 -9.64
N ALA A 135 -13.78 8.08 -9.85
CA ALA A 135 -14.07 8.62 -11.16
C ALA A 135 -12.77 8.92 -11.95
N GLU A 136 -12.69 8.40 -13.18
CA GLU A 136 -11.51 8.57 -14.05
C GLU A 136 -11.28 10.03 -14.48
N ARG A 137 -12.33 10.87 -14.45
CA ARG A 137 -12.33 12.27 -14.91
C ARG A 137 -13.20 13.15 -14.01
N ASP A 138 -12.90 14.45 -14.01
CA ASP A 138 -13.57 15.47 -13.19
C ASP A 138 -15.05 15.71 -13.56
N ASP A 139 -15.46 15.33 -14.77
CA ASP A 139 -16.82 15.47 -15.29
C ASP A 139 -17.62 14.15 -15.22
N ALA A 140 -16.96 13.05 -14.88
CA ALA A 140 -17.63 11.76 -14.71
C ALA A 140 -18.46 11.76 -13.41
N PRO A 141 -19.58 11.00 -13.39
CA PRO A 141 -20.35 10.77 -12.17
C PRO A 141 -19.43 10.25 -11.06
N PRO A 142 -19.56 10.73 -9.81
CA PRO A 142 -18.77 10.24 -8.69
C PRO A 142 -18.89 8.73 -8.55
N GLN A 143 -17.77 8.08 -8.25
CA GLN A 143 -17.69 6.66 -7.92
C GLN A 143 -17.09 6.53 -6.52
N PRO A 144 -17.88 6.75 -5.46
CA PRO A 144 -17.40 6.62 -4.09
C PRO A 144 -16.77 5.24 -3.88
N TYR A 145 -15.59 5.22 -3.27
CA TYR A 145 -14.96 3.97 -2.87
C TYR A 145 -15.86 3.23 -1.88
N ASP A 146 -16.32 2.05 -2.27
CA ASP A 146 -17.12 1.17 -1.44
C ASP A 146 -16.24 0.02 -0.89
N PRO A 147 -15.98 -0.01 0.43
CA PRO A 147 -15.15 -1.03 1.04
C PRO A 147 -15.76 -2.45 0.94
N VAL A 148 -17.06 -2.61 0.67
CA VAL A 148 -17.70 -3.93 0.53
C VAL A 148 -17.27 -4.60 -0.78
N PHE A 149 -17.13 -3.85 -1.88
CA PHE A 149 -16.63 -4.41 -3.14
C PHE A 149 -15.14 -4.80 -3.06
N ALA A 150 -14.35 -4.11 -2.24
CA ALA A 150 -12.96 -4.47 -1.96
C ALA A 150 -12.83 -5.84 -1.27
N MET A 151 -13.82 -6.21 -0.45
CA MET A 151 -13.83 -7.45 0.32
C MET A 151 -14.24 -8.69 -0.50
N LEU A 152 -14.92 -8.51 -1.64
CA LEU A 152 -15.37 -9.58 -2.54
C LEU A 152 -14.30 -10.04 -3.55
N GLY A 153 -13.05 -9.60 -3.40
CA GLY A 153 -11.96 -9.99 -4.31
C GLY A 153 -12.12 -9.43 -5.73
N VAL A 154 -13.05 -8.48 -5.94
CA VAL A 154 -12.94 -7.55 -7.05
C VAL A 154 -11.65 -6.78 -6.78
N PRO A 155 -10.66 -6.78 -7.69
CA PRO A 155 -9.45 -6.02 -7.46
C PRO A 155 -9.89 -4.58 -7.19
N THR A 156 -9.64 -4.13 -5.96
CA THR A 156 -9.66 -2.71 -5.66
C THR A 156 -8.85 -2.05 -6.77
N PRO A 157 -9.36 -1.02 -7.45
CA PRO A 157 -8.47 -0.06 -8.05
C PRO A 157 -7.89 0.77 -6.91
N THR A 158 -7.15 0.15 -5.99
CA THR A 158 -5.82 0.70 -5.81
C THR A 158 -5.21 0.51 -7.18
N ALA A 159 -5.12 1.58 -7.97
CA ALA A 159 -4.29 1.61 -9.18
C ALA A 159 -2.79 1.39 -8.85
N PHE A 160 -2.47 0.77 -7.70
CA PHE A 160 -1.19 0.77 -7.03
C PHE A 160 -0.62 -0.64 -6.79
N LEU A 161 -1.38 -1.75 -6.83
CA LEU A 161 -0.77 -3.07 -6.64
C LEU A 161 -0.43 -3.84 -7.92
N VAL A 162 -1.01 -3.48 -9.08
CA VAL A 162 -0.69 -4.19 -10.35
C VAL A 162 0.09 -3.34 -11.34
N ARG A 163 -0.05 -2.00 -11.33
CA ARG A 163 0.62 -1.16 -12.34
C ARG A 163 2.04 -0.76 -11.95
N ASP A 164 2.30 -0.40 -10.69
CA ASP A 164 3.64 0.00 -10.23
C ASP A 164 4.59 -1.19 -9.96
N VAL A 165 4.06 -2.40 -9.70
CA VAL A 165 4.86 -3.63 -9.61
C VAL A 165 5.35 -4.09 -10.99
N VAL A 166 4.61 -3.77 -12.06
CA VAL A 166 4.94 -4.14 -13.44
C VAL A 166 5.77 -3.06 -14.15
N GLU A 167 5.63 -1.78 -13.78
CA GLU A 167 6.35 -0.67 -14.43
C GLU A 167 7.69 -0.29 -13.77
N GLY A 168 8.14 -1.00 -12.73
CA GLY A 168 9.51 -0.91 -12.23
C GLY A 168 9.88 0.48 -11.67
N ARG A 169 8.93 1.16 -11.02
CA ARG A 169 9.21 2.46 -10.41
C ARG A 169 10.01 2.29 -9.11
N VAL A 170 10.99 3.18 -8.97
CA VAL A 170 11.87 3.33 -7.80
C VAL A 170 11.23 4.32 -6.82
N ASP A 171 11.39 4.09 -5.51
CA ASP A 171 10.95 5.02 -4.48
C ASP A 171 11.82 6.29 -4.46
N ALA A 172 11.52 7.22 -3.55
CA ALA A 172 12.23 8.48 -3.38
C ALA A 172 13.73 8.31 -3.01
N SER A 173 14.20 7.09 -2.75
CA SER A 173 15.62 6.76 -2.50
C SER A 173 16.31 6.12 -3.71
N GLY A 174 15.63 5.99 -4.85
CA GLY A 174 16.15 5.32 -6.05
C GLY A 174 16.24 3.79 -5.90
N GLN A 175 15.64 3.23 -4.85
CA GLN A 175 15.50 1.79 -4.68
C GLN A 175 14.24 1.34 -5.42
N PRO A 176 14.24 0.19 -6.12
CA PRO A 176 13.00 -0.33 -6.68
C PRO A 176 11.97 -0.39 -5.56
N ILE A 177 10.72 0.04 -5.79
CA ILE A 177 9.63 -0.11 -4.82
C ILE A 177 9.46 -1.62 -4.62
N ARG A 178 10.29 -2.18 -3.75
CA ARG A 178 10.06 -3.48 -3.19
C ARG A 178 8.83 -3.24 -2.37
N ALA A 179 7.72 -3.87 -2.75
CA ALA A 179 6.67 -4.16 -1.80
C ALA A 179 7.38 -4.57 -0.52
N ARG A 180 7.33 -3.72 0.52
CA ARG A 180 7.82 -4.06 1.85
C ARG A 180 6.86 -5.12 2.34
N PHE A 181 7.02 -6.34 1.83
CA PHE A 181 6.64 -7.51 2.57
C PHE A 181 7.47 -7.43 3.82
N ASP A 182 6.79 -7.15 4.93
CA ASP A 182 7.37 -7.13 6.26
C ASP A 182 8.32 -8.32 6.40
N ALA A 183 9.48 -8.12 7.04
CA ALA A 183 10.46 -9.18 7.18
C ALA A 183 9.83 -10.46 7.79
N GLY A 184 8.77 -10.31 8.60
CA GLY A 184 7.94 -11.41 9.11
C GLY A 184 7.21 -12.23 8.02
N CYS A 185 6.73 -11.60 6.95
CA CYS A 185 6.05 -12.28 5.84
C CYS A 185 7.04 -13.08 4.96
N LEU A 186 8.22 -12.54 4.70
CA LEU A 186 9.27 -13.24 3.93
C LEU A 186 9.91 -14.38 4.74
N ILE A 187 10.04 -14.21 6.07
CA ILE A 187 10.44 -15.31 6.97
C ILE A 187 9.36 -16.40 6.97
N GLY A 188 8.07 -16.04 6.99
CA GLY A 188 6.95 -16.99 6.91
C GLY A 188 6.94 -17.82 5.62
N VAL A 189 7.06 -17.17 4.46
CA VAL A 189 7.11 -17.86 3.15
C VAL A 189 8.41 -18.66 3.01
N GLY A 190 9.54 -18.12 3.48
CA GLY A 190 10.82 -18.82 3.50
C GLY A 190 10.76 -20.10 4.32
N LEU A 191 10.21 -20.05 5.54
CA LEU A 191 10.01 -21.22 6.41
C LEU A 191 9.04 -22.23 5.80
N LEU A 192 7.99 -21.78 5.11
CA LEU A 192 7.03 -22.66 4.45
C LEU A 192 7.67 -23.42 3.29
N VAL A 193 8.43 -22.73 2.43
CA VAL A 193 9.16 -23.34 1.30
C VAL A 193 10.24 -24.29 1.81
N TRP A 194 10.98 -23.90 2.85
CA TRP A 194 11.99 -24.76 3.47
C TRP A 194 11.37 -26.00 4.12
N GLY A 195 10.23 -25.83 4.82
CA GLY A 195 9.45 -26.91 5.40
C GLY A 195 8.98 -27.91 4.33
N MET A 196 8.45 -27.42 3.21
CA MET A 196 8.05 -28.29 2.09
C MET A 196 9.24 -29.03 1.48
N ALA A 197 10.40 -28.36 1.33
CA ALA A 197 11.61 -29.00 0.82
C ALA A 197 12.12 -30.12 1.75
N VAL A 198 12.06 -29.92 3.07
CA VAL A 198 12.42 -30.95 4.06
C VAL A 198 11.45 -32.14 4.01
N VAL A 199 10.14 -31.89 3.91
CA VAL A 199 9.13 -32.96 3.80
C VAL A 199 9.34 -33.75 2.51
N ALA A 200 9.57 -33.08 1.38
CA ALA A 200 9.85 -33.74 0.11
C ALA A 200 11.15 -34.57 0.16
N PHE A 201 12.21 -34.03 0.78
CA PHE A 201 13.47 -34.73 0.94
C PHE A 201 13.34 -35.97 1.84
N LEU A 202 12.64 -35.86 2.98
CA LEU A 202 12.38 -37.00 3.88
C LEU A 202 11.51 -38.07 3.21
N GLY A 203 10.52 -37.66 2.42
CA GLY A 203 9.69 -38.58 1.62
C GLY A 203 10.52 -39.34 0.58
N TRP A 204 11.34 -38.62 -0.19
CA TRP A 204 12.26 -39.21 -1.16
C TRP A 204 13.29 -40.14 -0.52
N TRP A 205 13.86 -39.76 0.63
CA TRP A 205 14.82 -40.58 1.35
C TRP A 205 14.19 -41.87 1.90
N ARG A 206 12.96 -41.82 2.41
CA ARG A 206 12.22 -43.02 2.83
C ARG A 206 11.96 -43.98 1.67
N LEU A 207 11.67 -43.46 0.48
CA LEU A 207 11.45 -44.27 -0.72
C LEU A 207 12.74 -44.93 -1.25
N ARG A 208 13.91 -44.34 -0.97
CA ARG A 208 15.22 -44.87 -1.39
C ARG A 208 15.90 -45.74 -0.34
N ARG A 209 15.32 -45.94 0.84
CA ARG A 209 15.90 -46.90 1.78
C ARG A 209 15.85 -48.30 1.16
N PRO A 210 16.99 -49.02 1.10
CA PRO A 210 16.98 -50.42 0.75
C PRO A 210 15.99 -51.12 1.68
N ARG A 211 15.02 -51.85 1.11
CA ARG A 211 14.18 -52.70 1.94
C ARG A 211 15.11 -53.66 2.68
N PRO A 212 14.92 -53.86 4.00
CA PRO A 212 15.66 -54.90 4.69
C PRO A 212 15.43 -56.22 3.93
N PRO A 213 16.48 -57.05 3.80
CA PRO A 213 16.33 -58.33 3.13
C PRO A 213 15.18 -59.09 3.81
N THR A 214 14.24 -59.55 2.99
CA THR A 214 13.16 -60.41 3.46
C THR A 214 13.82 -61.58 4.19
N PRO A 215 13.48 -61.86 5.45
CA PRO A 215 14.01 -63.04 6.13
C PRO A 215 13.65 -64.25 5.27
N THR A 216 14.66 -64.91 4.72
CA THR A 216 14.48 -66.18 4.03
C THR A 216 14.00 -67.19 5.05
N LYS A 217 12.99 -67.97 4.68
CA LYS A 217 12.30 -68.98 5.49
C LYS A 217 13.23 -70.07 6.06
N GLU A 218 14.50 -70.04 5.69
CA GLU A 218 15.54 -71.01 6.03
C GLU A 218 16.18 -70.76 7.42
N ALA A 219 15.97 -69.58 8.03
CA ALA A 219 16.52 -69.25 9.35
C ALA A 219 15.68 -69.77 10.53
N ASP A 220 14.42 -70.15 10.32
CA ASP A 220 13.54 -70.66 11.40
C ASP A 220 13.63 -72.20 11.56
N ASP A 221 14.00 -72.95 10.52
CA ASP A 221 14.10 -74.42 10.62
C ASP A 221 15.37 -74.90 11.34
N ALA A 222 16.36 -74.03 11.55
CA ALA A 222 17.59 -74.36 12.29
C ALA A 222 17.45 -74.27 13.82
N ARG A 223 16.27 -73.96 14.36
CA ARG A 223 16.05 -73.74 15.80
C ARG A 223 15.20 -74.81 16.49
N LEU A 224 14.82 -75.89 15.80
CA LEU A 224 13.94 -76.92 16.37
C LEU A 224 14.61 -78.28 16.68
N ASP A 225 15.91 -78.45 16.44
CA ASP A 225 16.62 -79.72 16.69
C ASP A 225 17.65 -79.65 17.84
N GLY A 226 17.38 -78.87 18.89
CA GLY A 226 18.23 -78.76 20.09
C GLY A 226 17.49 -79.05 21.39
#